data_AF-A0A444B6S3-F1
#
_entry.id   AF-A0A444B6S3-F1
#
_cell.length_a   1.000
_cell.length_b   1.000
_cell.length_c   1.000
_cell.angle_alpha   90.00
_cell.angle_beta   90.00
_cell.angle_gamma   90.00
#
_symmetry.space_group_name_H-M   'P 1'
#
loop_
_entity.id
_entity.type
_entity.pdbx_description
1 polymer ?
#
loop_
_entity_poly.entity_id
_entity_poly.type
_entity_poly.pdbx_seq_one_letter_code
_entity_poly.pdbx_strand_id
1 'polypeptide(L)'
;MGFPVNEKMDYNQLWHLARERLGVLPQQVDPNVPGANAIRAIHQSTWNIADQINALRNLQGTGHGRTLPSGVSEDLAMLVVREAATVADYMLARLEHEKG
;
A
#
# COMPACT_ATOMS: atom_id res chain seq x y z
N MET A 1 9.42 -19.97 -9.29
CA MET A 1 9.83 -20.63 -8.03
C MET A 1 9.28 -19.81 -6.87
N GLY A 2 8.55 -20.43 -5.94
CA GLY A 2 7.96 -19.73 -4.79
C GLY A 2 9.07 -19.31 -3.81
N PHE A 3 9.29 -18.01 -3.68
CA PHE A 3 10.17 -17.47 -2.63
C PHE A 3 9.57 -17.78 -1.25
N PRO A 4 10.38 -18.13 -0.25
CA PRO A 4 9.89 -18.51 1.07
C PRO A 4 9.28 -17.29 1.76
N VAL A 5 7.97 -17.20 1.74
CA VAL A 5 7.22 -16.40 2.71
C VAL A 5 7.20 -17.22 4.00
N ASN A 6 7.63 -16.63 5.10
CA ASN A 6 7.59 -17.27 6.43
C ASN A 6 6.46 -16.63 7.23
N GLU A 7 5.73 -17.43 8.02
CA GLU A 7 4.67 -16.98 8.94
C GLU A 7 5.14 -15.94 9.97
N LYS A 8 6.46 -15.87 10.22
CA LYS A 8 7.07 -14.87 11.11
C LYS A 8 7.30 -13.51 10.47
N MET A 9 7.05 -13.35 9.17
CA MET A 9 7.26 -12.07 8.48
C MET A 9 6.22 -11.04 8.95
N ASP A 10 6.70 -9.85 9.30
CA ASP A 10 5.81 -8.75 9.68
C ASP A 10 5.16 -8.09 8.45
N TYR A 11 4.20 -7.20 8.73
CA TYR A 11 3.49 -6.45 7.69
C TYR A 11 4.43 -5.72 6.73
N ASN A 12 5.48 -5.07 7.24
CA ASN A 12 6.40 -4.28 6.42
C ASN A 12 7.24 -5.16 5.49
N GLN A 13 7.67 -6.33 5.99
CA GLN A 13 8.39 -7.32 5.21
C GLN A 13 7.52 -7.89 4.08
N LEU A 14 6.29 -8.31 4.40
CA LEU A 14 5.35 -8.81 3.40
C LEU A 14 4.99 -7.74 2.36
N TRP A 15 4.77 -6.51 2.83
CA TRP A 15 4.47 -5.38 1.96
C TRP A 15 5.63 -5.01 1.05
N HIS A 16 6.87 -5.03 1.54
CA HIS A 16 8.06 -4.84 0.71
C HIS A 16 8.17 -5.92 -0.37
N LEU A 17 8.06 -7.20 0.00
CA LEU A 17 8.14 -8.31 -0.94
C LEU A 17 7.06 -8.26 -2.02
N ALA A 18 5.82 -7.89 -1.67
CA ALA A 18 4.75 -7.74 -2.65
C ALA A 18 5.11 -6.70 -3.72
N ARG A 19 5.63 -5.54 -3.29
CA ARG A 19 6.01 -4.43 -4.18
C ARG A 19 7.21 -4.76 -5.05
N GLU A 20 8.23 -5.40 -4.47
CA GLU A 20 9.40 -5.89 -5.19
C GLU A 20 9.00 -6.84 -6.33
N ARG A 21 8.15 -7.83 -6.02
CA ARG A 21 7.72 -8.84 -6.99
C ARG A 21 6.80 -8.31 -8.07
N LEU A 22 6.07 -7.25 -7.77
CA LEU A 22 5.22 -6.57 -8.76
C LEU A 22 5.97 -5.45 -9.51
N GLY A 23 7.29 -5.29 -9.28
CA GLY A 23 8.09 -4.33 -10.03
C GLY A 23 7.73 -2.87 -9.75
N VAL A 24 7.13 -2.57 -8.59
CA VAL A 24 6.63 -1.23 -8.25
C VAL A 24 7.49 -0.49 -7.23
N LEU A 25 8.71 -0.99 -6.93
CA LEU A 25 9.66 -0.22 -6.13
C LEU A 25 10.17 1.01 -6.92
N PRO A 26 10.34 2.21 -6.31
CA PRO A 26 10.99 3.35 -6.93
C PRO A 26 12.35 3.00 -7.54
N GLN A 27 13.10 2.09 -6.92
CA GLN A 27 14.39 1.60 -7.41
C GLN A 27 14.25 0.78 -8.71
N GLN A 28 13.08 0.21 -8.98
CA GLN A 28 12.78 -0.56 -10.20
C GLN A 28 12.27 0.32 -11.36
N VAL A 29 12.05 1.62 -11.13
CA VAL A 29 11.71 2.56 -12.21
C VAL A 29 12.94 2.84 -13.06
N ASP A 30 12.82 2.61 -14.38
CA ASP A 30 13.88 2.92 -15.36
C ASP A 30 14.28 4.41 -15.26
N PRO A 31 15.56 4.73 -14.97
CA PRO A 31 16.00 6.12 -14.86
C PRO A 31 15.94 6.91 -16.17
N ASN A 32 15.84 6.24 -17.32
CA ASN A 32 15.92 6.88 -18.63
C ASN A 32 14.56 7.32 -19.18
N VAL A 33 13.44 6.93 -18.55
CA VAL A 33 12.12 7.36 -19.01
C VAL A 33 11.84 8.82 -18.63
N PRO A 34 11.21 9.60 -19.52
CA PRO A 34 10.73 10.93 -19.16
C PRO A 34 9.83 10.87 -17.92
N GLY A 35 10.16 11.67 -16.91
CA GLY A 35 9.39 11.71 -15.65
C GLY A 35 9.75 10.61 -14.64
N ALA A 36 10.85 9.87 -14.80
CA ALA A 36 11.26 8.81 -13.86
C ALA A 36 11.20 9.25 -12.37
N ASN A 37 11.63 10.47 -12.05
CA ASN A 37 11.58 10.99 -10.68
C ASN A 37 10.14 11.19 -10.17
N ALA A 38 9.22 11.62 -11.02
CA ALA A 38 7.80 11.75 -10.67
C ALA A 38 7.17 10.37 -10.45
N ILE A 39 7.47 9.40 -11.32
CA ILE A 39 6.99 8.01 -11.17
C ILE A 39 7.48 7.40 -9.84
N ARG A 40 8.76 7.58 -9.51
CA ARG A 40 9.34 7.17 -8.22
C ARG A 40 8.61 7.81 -7.04
N ALA A 41 8.36 9.12 -7.11
CA ALA A 41 7.65 9.84 -6.06
C ALA A 41 6.19 9.35 -5.90
N ILE A 42 5.52 9.02 -7.01
CA ILE A 42 4.17 8.44 -7.00
C ILE A 42 4.20 7.09 -6.30
N HIS A 43 5.08 6.16 -6.70
CA HIS A 43 5.21 4.86 -6.03
C HIS A 43 5.49 5.02 -4.53
N GLN A 44 6.43 5.89 -4.16
CA GLN A 44 6.72 6.15 -2.75
C GLN A 44 5.51 6.70 -1.99
N SER A 45 4.75 7.61 -2.60
CA SER A 45 3.55 8.21 -1.98
C SER A 45 2.44 7.18 -1.77
N THR A 46 2.17 6.34 -2.77
CA THR A 46 1.20 5.22 -2.68
C THR A 46 1.49 4.33 -1.49
N TRP A 47 2.77 4.09 -1.18
CA TRP A 47 3.14 3.25 -0.04
C TRP A 47 3.06 3.94 1.30
N ASN A 48 3.44 5.22 1.35
CA ASN A 48 3.27 6.02 2.55
C ASN A 48 1.79 6.06 2.93
N ILE A 49 0.90 6.23 1.94
CA ILE A 49 -0.55 6.16 2.13
C ILE A 49 -0.97 4.79 2.72
N ALA A 50 -0.55 3.68 2.11
CA ALA A 50 -0.90 2.34 2.60
C ALA A 50 -0.42 2.09 4.05
N ASP A 51 0.80 2.52 4.37
CA ASP A 51 1.38 2.41 5.73
C ASP A 51 0.59 3.26 6.74
N GLN A 52 0.30 4.52 6.43
CA GLN A 52 -0.46 5.40 7.31
C GLN A 52 -1.91 4.94 7.48
N ILE A 53 -2.54 4.35 6.46
CA ILE A 53 -3.86 3.73 6.57
C ILE A 53 -3.81 2.53 7.52
N ASN A 54 -2.80 1.66 7.42
CA ASN A 54 -2.63 0.54 8.34
C ASN A 54 -2.44 1.02 9.79
N ALA A 55 -1.60 2.04 10.00
CA ALA A 55 -1.42 2.66 11.30
C ALA A 55 -2.74 3.25 11.85
N LEU A 56 -3.48 4.02 11.05
CA LEU A 56 -4.77 4.60 11.42
C LEU A 56 -5.80 3.53 11.75
N ARG A 57 -5.88 2.47 10.94
CA ARG A 57 -6.75 1.31 11.17
C ARG A 57 -6.39 0.60 12.48
N ASN A 58 -5.12 0.46 12.83
CA ASN A 58 -4.72 -0.15 14.11
C ASN A 58 -5.03 0.76 15.31
N LEU A 59 -4.93 2.09 15.15
CA LEU A 59 -5.25 3.06 16.19
C LEU A 59 -6.76 3.20 16.44
N GLN A 60 -7.56 3.23 15.38
CA GLN A 60 -9.01 3.53 15.44
C GLN A 60 -9.88 2.27 15.33
N GLY A 61 -9.38 1.20 14.71
CA GLY A 61 -10.09 -0.05 14.47
C GLY A 61 -9.89 -1.07 15.58
N THR A 62 -10.33 -0.76 16.80
CA THR A 62 -10.25 -1.70 17.94
C THR A 62 -11.54 -2.54 18.07
N GLY A 63 -11.87 -3.33 17.04
CA GLY A 63 -12.62 -4.61 17.08
C GLY A 63 -13.91 -4.83 17.90
N HIS A 64 -14.42 -3.86 18.66
CA HIS A 64 -15.59 -4.01 19.55
C HIS A 64 -16.52 -2.80 19.51
N GLY A 65 -16.51 -2.02 18.43
CA GLY A 65 -17.37 -0.85 18.32
C GLY A 65 -17.13 0.15 19.44
N ARG A 66 -15.86 0.36 19.84
CA ARG A 66 -15.52 1.46 20.76
C ARG A 66 -15.87 2.78 20.07
N THR A 67 -17.04 3.29 20.45
CA THR A 67 -17.62 4.59 20.15
C THR A 67 -16.91 5.72 20.91
N LEU A 68 -15.57 5.64 21.02
CA LEU A 68 -14.81 6.84 21.38
C LEU A 68 -14.92 7.83 20.21
N PRO A 69 -14.97 9.15 20.45
CA PRO A 69 -15.00 10.11 19.36
C PRO A 69 -13.78 9.86 18.45
N SER A 70 -14.02 9.45 17.20
CA SER A 70 -12.93 9.21 16.26
C SER A 70 -12.25 10.54 15.98
N GLY A 71 -10.91 10.56 16.00
CA GLY A 71 -10.13 11.69 15.47
C GLY A 71 -10.23 11.82 13.95
N VAL A 72 -11.15 11.08 13.32
CA VAL A 72 -11.34 10.96 11.88
C VAL A 72 -12.74 11.51 11.58
N SER A 73 -12.79 12.59 10.78
CA SER A 73 -14.05 13.11 10.24
C SER A 73 -14.64 12.16 9.20
N GLU A 74 -15.92 12.31 8.88
CA GLU A 74 -16.58 11.52 7.83
C GLU A 74 -15.88 11.67 6.47
N ASP A 75 -15.53 12.89 6.08
CA ASP A 75 -14.79 13.17 4.83
C ASP A 75 -13.43 12.47 4.80
N LEU A 76 -12.70 12.49 5.92
CA LEU A 76 -11.40 11.82 6.02
C LEU A 76 -11.56 10.29 6.00
N ALA A 77 -12.59 9.74 6.64
CA ALA A 77 -12.88 8.32 6.58
C ALA A 77 -13.15 7.87 5.14
N MET A 78 -13.93 8.65 4.40
CA MET A 78 -14.18 8.40 2.99
C MET A 78 -12.91 8.49 2.14
N LEU A 79 -12.05 9.48 2.39
CA LEU A 79 -10.74 9.58 1.73
C LEU A 79 -9.88 8.34 2.00
N VAL A 80 -9.78 7.89 3.25
CA VAL A 80 -9.02 6.70 3.64
C VAL A 80 -9.50 5.45 2.89
N VAL A 81 -10.81 5.24 2.78
CA VAL A 81 -11.37 4.10 2.04
C VAL A 81 -11.01 4.18 0.55
N ARG A 82 -11.13 5.36 -0.06
CA ARG A 82 -10.80 5.58 -1.49
C ARG A 82 -9.32 5.35 -1.78
N GLU A 83 -8.45 5.85 -0.91
CA GLU A 83 -7.00 5.64 -1.02
C GLU A 83 -6.63 4.17 -0.86
N ALA A 84 -7.22 3.47 0.12
CA ALA A 84 -7.01 2.03 0.29
C ALA A 84 -7.45 1.23 -0.95
N ALA A 85 -8.62 1.55 -1.51
CA ALA A 85 -9.12 0.93 -2.73
C ALA A 85 -8.18 1.20 -3.92
N THR A 86 -7.72 2.44 -4.08
CA THR A 86 -6.80 2.83 -5.17
C THR A 86 -5.48 2.05 -5.09
N VAL A 87 -4.90 1.89 -3.90
CA VAL A 87 -3.69 1.08 -3.71
C VAL A 87 -3.98 -0.39 -4.07
N ALA A 88 -5.09 -0.95 -3.58
CA ALA A 88 -5.44 -2.35 -3.83
C ALA A 88 -5.67 -2.62 -5.32
N ASP A 89 -6.46 -1.78 -6.00
CA ASP A 89 -6.74 -1.88 -7.43
C ASP A 89 -5.46 -1.80 -8.25
N TYR A 90 -4.55 -0.88 -7.92
CA TYR A 90 -3.26 -0.78 -8.60
C TYR A 90 -2.42 -2.05 -8.43
N MET A 91 -2.34 -2.60 -7.22
CA MET A 91 -1.57 -3.82 -6.95
C MET A 91 -2.17 -5.06 -7.62
N LEU A 92 -3.51 -5.16 -7.67
CA LEU A 92 -4.21 -6.24 -8.35
C LEU A 92 -4.02 -6.15 -9.88
N ALA A 93 -4.12 -4.96 -10.46
CA ALA A 93 -3.85 -4.75 -11.89
C ALA A 93 -2.40 -5.12 -12.24
N ARG A 94 -1.43 -4.78 -11.37
CA ARG A 94 -0.04 -5.21 -11.56
C ARG A 94 0.10 -6.73 -11.45
N LEU A 95 -0.57 -7.36 -10.49
CA LEU A 95 -0.55 -8.82 -10.35
C LEU A 95 -1.13 -9.53 -11.57
N GLU A 96 -2.23 -9.02 -12.12
CA GLU A 96 -2.84 -9.53 -13.35
C GLU A 96 -1.87 -9.41 -14.53
N HIS A 97 -1.22 -8.26 -14.70
CA HIS A 97 -0.20 -8.07 -15.74
C HIS A 97 1.01 -9.01 -15.61
N GLU A 98 1.45 -9.35 -14.39
CA GLU A 98 2.57 -10.28 -14.20
C GLU A 98 2.19 -11.76 -14.36
N LYS A 99 0.89 -12.11 -14.33
CA LYS A 99 0.40 -13.49 -14.35
C LYS A 99 -0.40 -13.87 -15.60
N GLY A 100 -0.97 -12.90 -16.32
CA GLY A 100 -1.62 -13.08 -17.62
C GLY A 100 -0.60 -13.17 -18.75
#